data_AF-A0A9J6N5H1-F1
#
_entry.id   AF-A0A9J6N5H1-F1
#
_cell.length_a   1.000
_cell.length_b   1.000
_cell.length_c   1.000
_cell.angle_alpha   90.00
_cell.angle_beta   90.00
_cell.angle_gamma   90.00
#
_symmetry.space_group_name_H-M   'P 1'
#
loop_
_entity.id
_entity.type
_entity.pdbx_description
1 polymer ?
#
loop_
_entity_poly.entity_id
_entity_poly.type
_entity_poly.pdbx_seq_one_letter_code
_entity_poly.pdbx_strand_id
1 'polypeptide(L)' 'MENQVLQKVGHPLEPLTEEEILKAVAIIRAQKGLTESARFEQVVLNEPDKEVVLNFKEGDP' A
#
# COMPACT_ATOMS: atom_id res chain seq x y z
N MET A 1 -4.88 -12.01 22.23
CA MET A 1 -5.92 -11.35 21.41
C MET A 1 -5.25 -10.12 20.84
N GLU A 2 -4.59 -10.27 19.69
CA GLU A 2 -3.89 -9.15 19.05
C GLU A 2 -4.93 -8.27 18.36
N ASN A 3 -5.04 -7.04 18.84
CA ASN A 3 -5.87 -6.01 18.23
C ASN A 3 -5.17 -5.63 16.92
N GLN A 4 -5.64 -6.15 15.79
CA GLN A 4 -5.28 -5.58 14.49
C GLN A 4 -5.92 -4.20 14.43
N VAL A 5 -5.13 -3.17 14.72
CA VAL A 5 -5.50 -1.79 14.43
C VAL A 5 -5.49 -1.70 12.91
N LEU A 6 -6.66 -1.87 12.28
CA LEU A 6 -6.84 -1.51 10.88
C LEU A 6 -6.51 -0.02 10.79
N GLN A 7 -5.31 0.32 10.34
CA GLN A 7 -4.95 1.70 10.09
C GLN A 7 -5.87 2.18 8.96
N LYS A 8 -6.86 2.99 9.32
CA LYS A 8 -7.83 3.50 8.37
C LYS A 8 -7.09 4.51 7.49
N VAL A 9 -6.86 4.14 6.23
CA VAL A 9 -6.38 5.07 5.21
C VAL A 9 -7.44 6.16 5.08
N GLY A 10 -7.07 7.39 5.44
CA GLY A 10 -7.99 8.50 5.56
C GLY A 10 -8.21 9.24 4.24
N HIS A 11 -7.31 9.07 3.26
CA HIS A 11 -7.37 9.72 1.96
C HIS A 11 -6.71 8.83 0.88
N PRO A 12 -7.24 8.79 -0.36
CA PRO A 12 -6.77 7.91 -1.45
C PRO A 12 -5.34 8.17 -1.95
N LEU A 13 -4.72 9.28 -1.53
CA LEU A 13 -3.33 9.65 -1.83
C LEU A 13 -2.44 9.65 -0.60
N GLU A 14 -2.86 9.00 0.49
CA GLU A 14 -1.96 8.79 1.62
C GLU A 14 -0.75 7.97 1.20
N PRO A 15 0.45 8.28 1.72
CA PRO A 15 1.61 7.42 1.52
C PRO A 15 1.33 6.01 2.01
N LEU A 16 1.95 5.03 1.36
CA LEU A 16 1.89 3.65 1.83
C LEU A 16 2.39 3.54 3.26
N THR A 17 1.66 2.78 4.06
CA THR A 17 2.06 2.39 5.41
C THR A 17 3.20 1.38 5.37
N GLU A 18 3.87 1.21 6.51
CA GLU A 18 4.90 0.18 6.68
C GLU A 18 4.35 -1.22 6.32
N GLU A 19 3.15 -1.55 6.82
CA GLU A 19 2.52 -2.85 6.56
C GLU A 19 2.26 -3.06 5.06
N GLU A 20 1.78 -2.05 4.35
CA GLU A 20 1.53 -2.13 2.91
C GLU A 20 2.81 -2.32 2.10
N ILE A 21 3.89 -1.60 2.46
CA ILE A 21 5.20 -1.76 1.81
C ILE A 21 5.71 -3.19 2.01
N LEU A 22 5.69 -3.69 3.25
CA LEU A 22 6.14 -5.06 3.57
C LEU A 22 5.32 -6.12 2.84
N LYS A 23 4.00 -5.93 2.77
CA LYS A 23 3.08 -6.84 2.08
C LYS A 23 3.31 -6.84 0.58
N ALA A 24 3.47 -5.67 -0.05
CA ALA A 24 3.78 -5.56 -1.47
C ALA A 24 5.09 -6.26 -1.82
N VAL A 25 6.14 -6.06 -1.02
CA VAL A 25 7.44 -6.73 -1.18
C VAL A 25 7.29 -8.25 -1.04
N ALA A 26 6.58 -8.74 -0.03
CA ALA A 26 6.37 -10.17 0.18
C ALA A 26 5.66 -10.84 -1.01
N ILE A 27 4.63 -10.20 -1.55
CA ILE A 27 3.89 -10.68 -2.72
C ILE A 27 4.81 -10.82 -3.94
N ILE A 28 5.58 -9.79 -4.26
CA ILE A 28 6.45 -9.80 -5.43
C ILE A 28 7.58 -10.82 -5.26
N ARG A 29 8.18 -10.92 -4.07
CA ARG A 29 9.19 -11.95 -3.78
C ARG A 29 8.65 -13.36 -4.02
N ALA A 30 7.46 -13.67 -3.52
CA ALA A 30 6.84 -14.98 -3.70
C ALA A 30 6.47 -15.26 -5.17
N GLN A 31 5.82 -14.32 -5.85
CA GLN A 31 5.32 -14.52 -7.22
C GLN A 31 6.42 -14.56 -8.28
N LYS A 32 7.54 -13.87 -8.05
CA LYS A 32 8.66 -13.79 -9.00
C LYS A 32 9.88 -14.61 -8.58
N GLY A 33 9.81 -15.31 -7.45
CA GLY A 33 10.92 -16.13 -6.93
C GLY A 33 12.16 -15.31 -6.58
N LEU A 34 11.98 -14.09 -6.06
CA LEU A 34 13.12 -13.21 -5.76
C LEU A 34 13.81 -13.61 -4.46
N THR A 35 15.15 -13.63 -4.51
CA THR A 35 16.01 -13.87 -3.34
C THR A 35 16.08 -12.65 -2.42
N GLU A 36 16.46 -12.84 -1.16
CA GLU A 36 16.63 -11.75 -0.18
C GLU A 36 17.61 -10.65 -0.62
N SER A 37 18.56 -10.99 -1.50
CA SER A 37 19.49 -10.04 -2.11
C SER A 37 18.85 -9.06 -3.10
N ALA A 38 17.64 -9.34 -3.60
CA ALA A 38 16.91 -8.41 -4.46
C ALA A 38 16.65 -7.08 -3.74
N ARG A 39 16.81 -5.97 -4.47
CA ARG A 39 16.56 -4.60 -4.00
C ARG A 39 15.43 -4.00 -4.81
N PHE A 40 14.61 -3.19 -4.15
CA PHE A 40 13.53 -2.44 -4.78
C PHE A 40 13.94 -0.98 -4.79
N GLU A 41 14.10 -0.40 -5.97
CA GLU A 41 14.44 1.02 -6.11
C GLU A 41 13.33 1.91 -5.53
N GLN A 42 12.07 1.53 -5.80
CA GLN A 42 10.89 2.22 -5.31
C GLN A 42 9.78 1.21 -4.98
N VAL A 43 9.03 1.50 -3.91
CA VAL A 43 7.76 0.87 -3.58
C VAL A 43 6.82 2.02 -3.25
N VAL A 44 5.94 2.37 -4.19
CA VAL A 44 5.11 3.56 -4.12
C VAL A 44 3.66 3.20 -4.37
N LEU A 45 2.77 4.08 -3.91
CA LEU A 45 1.34 3.98 -4.20
C LEU A 45 1.15 4.03 -5.72
N ASN A 46 0.43 3.04 -6.26
CA ASN A 46 -0.14 3.18 -7.58
C ASN A 46 -1.35 4.09 -7.47
N GLU A 47 -1.16 5.37 -7.79
CA GLU A 47 -2.19 6.39 -7.56
C GLU A 47 -3.53 5.99 -8.21
N PRO A 48 -4.65 6.21 -7.50
CA PRO A 48 -5.97 5.98 -8.06
C PRO A 48 -6.27 6.88 -9.26
N ASP A 49 -7.29 6.52 -10.03
CA ASP A 49 -7.76 7.36 -11.13
C ASP A 49 -8.11 8.77 -10.65
N LYS A 50 -7.82 9.76 -11.48
CA LYS A 50 -8.04 11.18 -11.17
C LYS A 50 -9.47 11.47 -10.72
N GLU A 51 -10.46 10.82 -11.31
CA GLU A 51 -11.87 10.99 -10.95
C GLU A 51 -12.17 10.52 -9.53
N VAL A 52 -11.50 9.46 -9.06
CA VAL A 52 -11.65 8.96 -7.68
C VAL A 52 -11.12 10.01 -6.70
N VAL A 53 -9.93 10.55 -6.98
CA VAL A 53 -9.31 11.58 -6.12
C VAL A 53 -10.16 12.86 -6.10
N LEU A 54 -10.66 13.32 -7.26
CA LEU A 54 -11.45 14.55 -7.35
C LEU A 54 -12.81 14.46 -6.64
N ASN A 55 -13.39 13.26 -6.55
CA ASN A 55 -14.70 13.06 -5.93
C ASN A 55 -14.62 12.58 -4.48
N PHE A 56 -13.42 12.38 -3.93
CA PHE A 56 -13.22 11.93 -2.56
C PHE A 56 -13.78 12.92 -1.53
N LYS A 57 -14.45 12.39 -0.51
CA LYS A 57 -14.92 13.12 0.67
C LYS A 57 -14.40 12.46 1.93
N GLU A 58 -14.11 13.27 2.94
CA GLU A 58 -13.69 12.75 4.24
C GLU A 58 -14.73 11.77 4.81
N GLY A 59 -14.26 10.57 5.14
CA GLY A 59 -15.12 9.47 5.60
C GLY A 59 -15.62 8.53 4.50
N ASP A 60 -15.35 8.83 3.23
CA ASP A 60 -15.46 7.84 2.15
C ASP A 60 -14.54 6.63 2.44
N PRO A 61 -14.95 5.42 2.02
CA PRO A 61 -14.21 4.18 2.29
C PRO A 61 -12.86 4.10 1.57
#